data_AF-L9Z691-F1
#
_entry.id   AF-L9Z691-F1
#
_cell.length_a   1.000
_cell.length_b   1.000
_cell.length_c   1.000
_cell.angle_alpha   90.00
_cell.angle_beta   90.00
_cell.angle_gamma   90.00
#
_symmetry.space_group_name_H-M   'P 1'
#
loop_
_entity.id
_entity.type
_entity.pdbx_description
1 polymer ?
#
loop_
_entity_poly.entity_id
_entity_poly.type
_entity_poly.pdbx_seq_one_letter_code
_entity_poly.pdbx_strand_id
1 'polypeptide(L)'
;MNDRTRLTTVETVSENRSWLFTVRDQYGEPDEAVLVPCEDSVEHDSTSSRSGDDGVAAWINRCTHEAQRFDTGRGVAMRDGHLICPKHGSMFDACSGYCDNGEAAETTLPSVDISVDDGVVYLTDDDLTFAHAGGIDDGDDGNDDGPASTSHIGF
;
A
#
# COMPACT_ATOMS: atom_id res chain seq x y z
N MET A 1 -24.40 -2.88 -6.91
CA MET A 1 -23.44 -3.92 -6.50
C MET A 1 -22.22 -3.14 -6.10
N ASN A 2 -21.74 -3.26 -4.86
CA ASN A 2 -20.47 -2.62 -4.52
C ASN A 2 -19.40 -3.41 -5.26
N ASP A 3 -18.83 -2.80 -6.31
CA ASP A 3 -17.78 -3.41 -7.10
C ASP A 3 -16.53 -3.46 -6.22
N ARG A 4 -16.32 -4.61 -5.57
CA ARG A 4 -15.12 -4.87 -4.78
C ARG A 4 -14.15 -5.69 -5.60
N THR A 5 -12.89 -5.25 -5.68
CA THR A 5 -11.85 -5.97 -6.42
C THR A 5 -10.87 -6.62 -5.46
N ARG A 6 -10.65 -7.92 -5.60
CA ARG A 6 -9.70 -8.65 -4.74
C ARG A 6 -8.27 -8.18 -5.00
N LEU A 7 -7.55 -7.83 -3.93
CA LEU A 7 -6.14 -7.42 -3.96
C LEU A 7 -5.21 -8.56 -3.54
N THR A 8 -5.19 -8.88 -2.24
CA THR A 8 -4.26 -9.82 -1.61
C THR A 8 -4.86 -10.34 -0.28
N THR A 9 -4.07 -10.94 0.61
CA THR A 9 -4.49 -11.34 1.97
C THR A 9 -3.80 -10.50 3.05
N VAL A 10 -4.46 -10.37 4.21
CA VAL A 10 -3.88 -9.75 5.41
C VAL A 10 -2.57 -10.44 5.80
N GLU A 11 -2.53 -11.78 5.69
CA GLU A 11 -1.32 -12.58 5.93
C GLU A 11 -0.18 -12.15 5.01
N THR A 12 -0.43 -12.00 3.71
CA THR A 12 0.60 -11.57 2.74
C THR A 12 1.17 -10.19 3.11
N VAL A 13 0.31 -9.25 3.49
CA VAL A 13 0.74 -7.89 3.90
C VAL A 13 1.58 -7.96 5.19
N SER A 14 1.16 -8.79 6.15
CA SER A 14 1.83 -8.97 7.43
C SER A 14 3.22 -9.61 7.27
N GLU A 15 3.32 -10.66 6.45
CA GLU A 15 4.57 -11.37 6.18
C GLU A 15 5.58 -10.50 5.42
N ASN A 16 5.12 -9.73 4.43
CA ASN A 16 5.98 -8.88 3.59
C ASN A 16 6.17 -7.47 4.16
N ARG A 17 5.50 -7.12 5.25
CA ARG A 17 5.44 -5.78 5.88
C ARG A 17 4.79 -4.69 5.04
N SER A 18 4.67 -4.87 3.73
CA SER A 18 3.84 -4.04 2.86
C SER A 18 3.52 -4.79 1.59
N TRP A 19 2.55 -4.29 0.82
CA TRP A 19 2.23 -4.79 -0.51
C TRP A 19 1.92 -3.64 -1.45
N LEU A 20 2.77 -3.46 -2.47
CA LEU A 20 2.67 -2.42 -3.48
C LEU A 20 1.75 -2.86 -4.62
N PHE A 21 0.92 -1.95 -5.11
CA PHE A 21 0.08 -2.18 -6.27
C PHE A 21 -0.20 -0.89 -7.05
N THR A 22 -0.53 -1.07 -8.32
CA THR A 22 -0.92 0.01 -9.23
C THR A 22 -2.44 0.09 -9.30
N VAL A 23 -2.96 1.30 -9.17
CA VAL A 23 -4.36 1.67 -9.42
C VAL A 23 -4.44 2.63 -10.60
N ARG A 24 -5.64 2.81 -11.13
CA ARG A 24 -5.96 3.89 -12.07
C ARG A 24 -7.06 4.75 -11.49
N ASP A 25 -6.93 6.06 -11.62
CA ASP A 25 -7.97 7.00 -11.21
C ASP A 25 -9.17 6.98 -12.20
N GLN A 26 -10.17 7.80 -11.90
CA GLN A 26 -11.35 8.02 -12.74
C GLN A 26 -11.06 8.51 -14.17
N TYR A 27 -9.86 9.03 -14.44
CA TYR A 27 -9.40 9.48 -15.75
C TYR A 27 -8.53 8.43 -16.46
N GLY A 28 -8.22 7.32 -15.78
CA GLY A 28 -7.38 6.25 -16.28
C GLY A 28 -5.88 6.48 -16.07
N GLU A 29 -5.49 7.53 -15.35
CA GLU A 29 -4.10 7.83 -15.03
C GLU A 29 -3.60 6.86 -13.95
N PRO A 30 -2.42 6.25 -14.13
CA PRO A 30 -1.90 5.29 -13.17
C PRO A 30 -1.32 5.99 -11.94
N ASP A 31 -1.61 5.47 -10.75
CA ASP A 31 -0.92 5.81 -9.50
C ASP A 31 -0.60 4.54 -8.71
N GLU A 32 0.27 4.67 -7.72
CA GLU A 32 0.69 3.57 -6.87
C GLU A 32 0.07 3.69 -5.48
N ALA A 33 -0.29 2.56 -4.89
CA ALA A 33 -0.78 2.45 -3.53
C ALA A 33 -0.06 1.32 -2.80
N VAL A 34 -0.02 1.42 -1.47
CA VAL A 34 0.59 0.43 -0.60
C VAL A 34 -0.41 -0.02 0.45
N LEU A 35 -0.51 -1.34 0.64
CA LEU A 35 -1.07 -1.93 1.85
C LEU A 35 0.04 -2.07 2.90
N VAL A 36 -0.27 -1.72 4.13
CA VAL A 36 0.65 -1.89 5.27
C VAL A 36 -0.10 -2.51 6.44
N PRO A 37 0.58 -3.31 7.30
CA PRO A 37 0.02 -3.75 8.56
C PRO A 37 -0.29 -2.54 9.45
N CYS A 38 -1.49 -2.53 10.00
CA CYS A 38 -1.94 -1.60 11.02
C CYS A 38 -2.61 -2.46 12.09
N GLU A 39 -1.89 -2.76 13.15
CA GLU A 39 -2.51 -3.32 14.34
C GLU A 39 -2.71 -2.14 15.28
N ASP A 40 -3.97 -1.73 15.48
CA ASP A 40 -4.31 -0.79 16.55
C ASP A 40 -3.73 -1.41 17.82
N SER A 41 -2.74 -0.74 18.39
CA SER A 41 -2.13 -1.21 19.63
C SER A 41 -3.23 -1.06 20.65
N VAL A 42 -3.92 -2.17 20.92
CA VAL A 42 -4.96 -2.34 21.93
C VAL A 42 -4.70 -1.35 23.05
N GLU A 43 -5.65 -0.41 23.23
CA GLU A 43 -5.89 0.50 24.37
C GLU A 43 -6.47 1.87 23.92
N HIS A 44 -7.20 1.99 22.80
CA HIS A 44 -8.04 3.18 22.57
C HIS A 44 -9.42 2.80 22.03
N ASP A 45 -10.46 3.16 22.80
CA ASP A 45 -11.90 3.01 22.55
C ASP A 45 -12.24 3.34 21.08
N SER A 46 -12.38 2.28 20.29
CA SER A 46 -12.41 2.31 18.82
C SER A 46 -13.77 2.81 18.32
N THR A 47 -13.95 4.13 18.24
CA THR A 47 -15.04 4.75 17.46
C THR A 47 -14.58 5.23 16.08
N SER A 48 -13.33 4.97 15.69
CA SER A 48 -12.81 5.32 14.37
C SER A 48 -13.24 4.27 13.33
N SER A 49 -14.44 4.44 12.78
CA SER A 49 -14.97 3.69 11.65
C SER A 49 -14.25 4.05 10.34
N ARG A 50 -12.94 3.78 10.26
CA ARG A 50 -12.21 3.84 8.99
C ARG A 50 -11.85 2.44 8.55
N SER A 51 -11.98 2.19 7.24
CA SER A 51 -11.74 0.93 6.55
C SER A 51 -10.31 0.41 6.76
N GLY A 52 -10.07 -0.19 7.92
CA GLY A 52 -8.82 -0.84 8.33
C GLY A 52 -9.00 -1.79 9.53
N ASP A 53 -10.26 -2.11 9.88
CA ASP A 53 -10.62 -2.84 11.11
C ASP A 53 -10.05 -4.28 11.22
N ASP A 54 -9.41 -4.80 10.18
CA ASP A 54 -8.88 -6.18 10.16
C ASP A 54 -7.34 -6.21 9.97
N GLY A 55 -6.63 -5.23 10.54
CA GLY A 55 -5.18 -5.32 10.71
C GLY A 55 -4.33 -4.73 9.57
N VAL A 56 -4.94 -4.06 8.59
CA VAL A 56 -4.24 -3.45 7.44
C VAL A 56 -4.86 -2.12 7.04
N ALA A 57 -4.04 -1.22 6.51
CA ALA A 57 -4.48 0.05 5.94
C ALA A 57 -3.88 0.25 4.54
N ALA A 58 -4.53 1.06 3.72
CA ALA A 58 -4.09 1.34 2.35
C ALA A 58 -3.90 2.85 2.12
N TRP A 59 -2.78 3.20 1.49
CA TRP A 59 -2.39 4.59 1.26
C TRP A 59 -1.84 4.78 -0.15
N ILE A 60 -2.04 5.96 -0.75
CA ILE A 60 -1.30 6.34 -1.96
C ILE A 60 0.20 6.36 -1.63
N ASN A 61 1.02 5.75 -2.49
CA ASN A 61 2.46 5.56 -2.32
C ASN A 61 3.23 6.87 -2.57
N ARG A 62 2.89 7.94 -1.86
CA ARG A 62 3.49 9.26 -2.06
C ARG A 62 3.49 10.07 -0.77
N CYS A 63 4.67 10.56 -0.39
CA CYS A 63 4.81 11.48 0.71
C CYS A 63 4.03 12.79 0.42
N THR A 64 3.43 13.36 1.46
CA THR A 64 2.66 14.61 1.37
C THR A 64 3.55 15.85 1.30
N HIS A 65 4.83 15.75 1.70
CA HIS A 65 5.81 16.83 1.58
C HIS A 65 6.27 17.03 0.12
N GLU A 66 6.75 15.95 -0.49
CA GLU A 66 7.23 15.91 -1.89
C GLU A 66 6.77 14.59 -2.51
N ALA A 67 6.71 14.52 -3.84
CA ALA A 67 6.26 13.35 -4.60
C ALA A 67 7.24 12.13 -4.55
N GLN A 68 7.76 11.83 -3.36
CA GLN A 68 8.61 10.69 -3.05
C GLN A 68 7.75 9.47 -2.72
N ARG A 69 8.02 8.35 -3.39
CA ARG A 69 7.42 7.05 -3.08
C ARG A 69 7.97 6.49 -1.76
N PHE A 70 7.11 5.85 -0.97
CA PHE A 70 7.51 5.12 0.24
C PHE A 70 8.11 3.76 -0.10
N ASP A 71 7.41 3.01 -0.96
CA ASP A 71 7.91 1.79 -1.56
C ASP A 71 8.49 2.12 -2.94
N THR A 72 9.78 1.85 -3.12
CA THR A 72 10.47 1.98 -4.41
C THR A 72 10.78 0.62 -5.03
N GLY A 73 9.90 -0.37 -4.81
CA GLY A 73 10.08 -1.77 -5.21
C GLY A 73 10.85 -2.63 -4.20
N ARG A 74 10.98 -2.18 -2.95
CA ARG A 74 11.72 -2.88 -1.88
C ARG A 74 10.91 -3.09 -0.60
N GLY A 75 9.63 -2.72 -0.62
CA GLY A 75 8.81 -2.62 0.57
C GLY A 75 8.88 -1.23 1.18
N VAL A 76 7.84 -0.90 1.96
CA VAL A 76 7.79 0.32 2.76
C VAL A 76 8.68 0.16 3.99
N ALA A 77 9.63 1.08 4.17
CA ALA A 77 10.39 1.15 5.40
C ALA A 77 9.46 1.50 6.56
N MET A 78 9.41 0.65 7.58
CA MET A 78 8.54 0.85 8.75
C MET A 78 9.32 0.80 10.06
N ARG A 79 8.85 1.59 11.04
CA ARG A 79 9.35 1.59 12.40
C ARG A 79 8.24 1.94 13.38
N ASP A 80 8.12 1.16 14.46
CA ASP A 80 7.19 1.45 15.57
C ASP A 80 5.75 1.72 15.08
N GLY A 81 5.29 0.97 14.07
CA GLY A 81 3.95 1.15 13.48
C GLY A 81 3.82 2.32 12.49
N HIS A 82 4.92 2.97 12.08
CA HIS A 82 4.91 4.10 11.17
C HIS A 82 5.63 3.81 9.85
N LEU A 83 5.12 4.32 8.73
CA LEU A 83 5.79 4.37 7.44
C LEU A 83 6.83 5.49 7.45
N ILE A 84 8.05 5.21 7.00
CA ILE A 84 9.15 6.18 6.96
C ILE A 84 9.32 6.66 5.52
N CYS A 85 9.20 7.97 5.30
CA CYS A 85 9.58 8.57 4.02
C CYS A 85 11.11 8.44 3.82
N PRO A 86 11.58 7.78 2.75
CA PRO A 86 13.00 7.44 2.60
C PRO A 86 13.90 8.67 2.35
N LYS A 87 13.32 9.82 2.00
CA LYS A 87 14.08 11.01 1.64
C LYS A 87 14.49 11.84 2.86
N HIS A 88 13.52 12.31 3.65
CA HIS A 88 13.77 13.20 4.79
C HIS A 88 13.35 12.60 6.14
N GLY A 89 12.81 11.38 6.15
CA GLY A 89 12.55 10.63 7.38
C GLY A 89 11.25 10.96 8.11
N SER A 90 10.35 11.76 7.53
CA SER A 90 8.99 11.94 8.06
C SER A 90 8.32 10.58 8.29
N MET A 91 7.63 10.42 9.41
CA MET A 91 7.01 9.15 9.80
C MET A 91 5.50 9.31 9.89
N PHE A 92 4.77 8.42 9.25
CA PHE A 92 3.32 8.43 9.17
C PHE A 92 2.78 7.22 9.90
N ASP A 93 1.89 7.42 10.87
CA ASP A 93 1.23 6.32 11.58
C ASP A 93 0.50 5.40 10.58
N ALA A 94 0.73 4.09 10.66
CA ALA A 94 0.21 3.16 9.65
C ALA A 94 -1.32 3.08 9.63
N CYS A 95 -1.95 3.31 10.78
CA CYS A 95 -3.39 3.18 10.96
C CYS A 95 -4.18 4.41 10.54
N SER A 96 -3.69 5.59 10.93
CA SER A 96 -4.35 6.87 10.67
C SER A 96 -3.79 7.60 9.44
N GLY A 97 -2.57 7.25 9.02
CA GLY A 97 -1.82 7.93 7.98
C GLY A 97 -1.29 9.30 8.41
N TYR A 98 -1.44 9.70 9.68
CA TYR A 98 -1.05 11.02 10.17
C TYR A 98 0.45 11.10 10.45
N CYS A 99 1.04 12.25 10.12
CA CYS A 99 2.46 12.56 10.38
C CYS A 99 2.58 13.65 11.44
N ASP A 100 3.19 13.34 12.59
CA ASP A 100 3.44 14.30 13.67
C ASP A 100 4.87 14.89 13.62
N ASN A 101 5.73 14.42 12.71
CA ASN A 101 7.13 14.85 12.64
C ASN A 101 7.64 15.20 11.23
N GLY A 102 8.86 15.75 11.19
CA GLY A 102 9.59 15.97 9.95
C GLY A 102 8.96 17.06 9.07
N GLU A 103 9.34 17.08 7.80
CA GLU A 103 8.87 18.10 6.85
C GLU A 103 7.45 17.86 6.36
N ALA A 104 6.87 16.71 6.70
CA ALA A 104 5.48 16.37 6.39
C ALA A 104 4.56 16.51 7.62
N ALA A 105 5.03 17.11 8.71
CA ALA A 105 4.26 17.25 9.95
C ALA A 105 2.90 17.91 9.69
N GLU A 106 1.90 17.49 10.47
CA GLU A 106 0.51 17.98 10.41
C GLU A 106 -0.24 17.65 9.11
N THR A 107 0.25 16.66 8.35
CA THR A 107 -0.44 16.13 7.17
C THR A 107 -0.88 14.68 7.39
N THR A 108 -1.80 14.21 6.55
CA THR A 108 -2.27 12.82 6.52
C THR A 108 -2.12 12.27 5.10
N LEU A 109 -1.70 11.01 5.00
CA LEU A 109 -1.62 10.31 3.73
C LEU A 109 -3.00 10.24 3.04
N PRO A 110 -3.06 10.38 1.70
CA PRO A 110 -4.27 10.08 0.96
C PRO A 110 -4.63 8.59 1.14
N SER A 111 -5.80 8.32 1.71
CA SER A 111 -6.30 6.96 1.95
C SER A 111 -6.81 6.32 0.66
N VAL A 112 -6.73 5.00 0.62
CA VAL A 112 -7.40 4.16 -0.38
C VAL A 112 -8.44 3.31 0.35
N ASP A 113 -9.71 3.38 -0.05
CA ASP A 113 -10.76 2.63 0.62
C ASP A 113 -10.66 1.12 0.32
N ILE A 114 -10.57 0.33 1.38
CA ILE A 114 -10.49 -1.13 1.32
C ILE A 114 -11.52 -1.80 2.23
N SER A 115 -11.75 -3.09 2.05
CA SER A 115 -12.50 -3.93 2.97
C SER A 115 -11.80 -5.28 3.11
N VAL A 116 -11.88 -5.88 4.30
CA VAL A 116 -11.37 -7.22 4.55
C VAL A 116 -12.55 -8.16 4.83
N ASP A 117 -12.53 -9.31 4.16
CA ASP A 117 -13.55 -10.35 4.29
C ASP A 117 -12.83 -11.71 4.29
N ASP A 118 -12.95 -12.46 5.39
CA ASP A 118 -12.27 -13.75 5.61
C ASP A 118 -10.74 -13.67 5.37
N GLY A 119 -10.09 -12.60 5.87
CA GLY A 119 -8.64 -12.37 5.72
C GLY A 119 -8.19 -11.97 4.32
N VAL A 120 -9.12 -11.80 3.37
CA VAL A 120 -8.85 -11.32 2.01
C VAL A 120 -9.13 -9.82 1.92
N VAL A 121 -8.17 -9.08 1.38
CA VAL A 121 -8.27 -7.62 1.18
C VAL A 121 -8.89 -7.34 -0.18
N TYR A 122 -9.87 -6.43 -0.20
CA TYR A 122 -10.55 -5.95 -1.39
C TYR A 122 -10.41 -4.43 -1.49
N LEU A 123 -10.15 -3.93 -2.70
CA LEU A 123 -10.34 -2.53 -3.04
C LEU A 123 -11.83 -2.24 -3.13
N THR A 124 -12.28 -1.19 -2.44
CA THR A 124 -13.68 -0.72 -2.43
C THR A 124 -13.82 0.76 -2.71
N ASP A 125 -12.71 1.43 -3.02
CA ASP A 125 -12.66 2.83 -3.41
C ASP A 125 -13.30 3.03 -4.79
N ASP A 126 -14.34 3.87 -4.85
CA ASP A 126 -15.11 4.11 -6.07
C ASP A 126 -14.34 4.96 -7.09
N ASP A 127 -13.32 5.70 -6.67
CA ASP A 127 -12.51 6.59 -7.53
C ASP A 127 -11.28 5.87 -8.11
N LEU A 128 -11.02 4.63 -7.68
CA LEU A 128 -9.84 3.85 -8.06
C LEU A 128 -10.22 2.49 -8.65
N THR A 129 -9.51 2.10 -9.71
CA THR A 129 -9.58 0.75 -10.29
C THR A 129 -8.25 0.05 -10.14
N PHE A 130 -8.24 -1.16 -9.56
CA PHE A 130 -7.04 -1.99 -9.47
C PHE A 130 -6.51 -2.33 -10.88
N ALA A 131 -5.23 -2.07 -11.13
CA ALA A 131 -4.57 -2.41 -12.39
C ALA A 131 -3.77 -3.72 -12.28
N HIS A 132 -2.77 -3.75 -11.40
CA HIS A 132 -1.94 -4.93 -11.13
C HIS A 132 -1.18 -4.80 -9.81
N ALA A 133 -0.64 -5.92 -9.32
CA ALA A 133 0.31 -5.93 -8.21
C ALA A 133 1.69 -5.41 -8.65
N GLY A 134 2.43 -4.77 -7.75
CA GLY A 134 3.70 -4.10 -8.05
C GLY A 134 3.54 -2.63 -8.41
N GLY A 135 4.67 -1.93 -8.56
CA GLY A 135 4.71 -0.51 -8.91
C GLY A 135 4.55 -0.24 -10.41
N ILE A 136 4.42 1.03 -10.76
CA ILE A 136 4.48 1.51 -12.13
C ILE A 136 5.93 1.39 -12.59
N ASP A 137 6.14 0.69 -13.71
CA ASP A 137 7.44 0.63 -14.36
C ASP A 137 7.84 2.03 -14.84
N ASP A 138 8.84 2.63 -14.20
CA ASP A 138 9.47 3.88 -14.60
C ASP A 138 10.34 3.62 -15.86
N GLY A 139 9.72 3.23 -16.97
CA GLY A 139 10.38 2.52 -18.08
C GLY A 139 11.73 3.07 -18.55
N ASP A 140 12.76 2.21 -18.44
CA ASP A 140 13.95 2.00 -19.30
C ASP A 140 14.68 0.77 -18.71
N ASP A 141 14.67 -0.43 -19.29
CA ASP A 141 15.23 -0.78 -20.60
C ASP A 141 14.28 -1.64 -21.44
N GLY A 142 14.07 -1.22 -22.69
CA GLY A 142 13.60 -2.12 -23.73
C GLY A 142 14.61 -3.26 -23.96
N ASN A 143 14.39 -4.40 -23.31
CA ASN A 143 14.72 -5.78 -23.71
C ASN A 143 14.69 -6.70 -22.47
N ASP A 144 13.65 -7.53 -22.31
CA ASP A 144 13.85 -8.95 -21.94
C ASP A 144 12.56 -9.74 -22.20
N ASP A 145 12.46 -10.28 -23.42
CA ASP A 145 11.78 -11.56 -23.64
C ASP A 145 12.62 -12.63 -22.88
N GLY A 146 12.43 -12.69 -21.56
CA GLY A 146 13.10 -13.61 -20.66
C GLY A 146 12.25 -14.84 -20.44
N PRO A 147 12.69 -16.05 -20.83
CA PRO A 147 11.82 -17.21 -20.90
C PRO A 147 11.34 -17.66 -19.52
N ALA A 148 10.06 -18.06 -19.45
CA ALA A 148 9.52 -18.84 -18.36
C ALA A 148 10.42 -20.06 -18.13
N SER A 149 11.18 -20.05 -17.04
CA SER A 149 12.04 -21.17 -16.66
C SER A 149 11.17 -22.32 -16.12
N THR A 150 10.59 -23.08 -17.05
CA THR A 150 10.20 -24.47 -16.80
C THR A 150 11.35 -25.37 -17.26
N SER A 151 12.07 -25.97 -16.33
CA SER A 151 12.91 -27.16 -16.55
C SER A 151 13.04 -27.86 -15.21
N HIS A 152 12.17 -28.84 -14.91
CA HIS A 152 12.44 -30.27 -15.07
C HIS A 152 13.81 -30.68 -14.50
N ILE A 153 13.82 -31.09 -13.23
CA ILE A 153 14.87 -31.96 -12.70
C ILE A 153 14.66 -33.35 -13.32
N GLY A 154 15.70 -33.87 -13.95
CA GLY A 154 15.86 -35.29 -14.19
C GLY A 154 17.34 -35.54 -14.26
N PHE A 155 17.89 -36.23 -13.25
CA PHE A 155 18.75 -37.43 -13.29
C PHE A 155 18.80 -38.00 -11.87
#